data_AF-A0A517Z6C5-F1
#
_entry.id   AF-A0A517Z6C5-F1
#
_cell.length_a   1.000
_cell.length_b   1.000
_cell.length_c   1.000
_cell.angle_alpha   90.00
_cell.angle_beta   90.00
_cell.angle_gamma   90.00
#
_symmetry.space_group_name_H-M   'P 1'
#
loop_
_entity.id
_entity.type
_entity.pdbx_description
1 polymer ?
#
loop_
_entity_poly.entity_id
_entity_poly.type
_entity_poly.pdbx_seq_one_letter_code
_entity_poly.pdbx_strand_id
1 'polypeptide(L)'
;MAKKKARSGKKDETSDPGFEDALAELHDVVRDLEEGELPLEESLQRFERGIALMRVCRERLAKAEQQIQMLTGLGPDGAETAPFDAEATWRGDESS
;
A
#
# COMPACT_ATOMS: atom_id res chain seq x y z
N MET A 1 38.85 -28.59 -12.63
CA MET A 1 37.71 -28.02 -13.39
C MET A 1 36.46 -28.46 -12.63
N ALA A 2 35.53 -27.65 -12.13
CA ALA A 2 34.90 -26.46 -12.68
C ALA A 2 34.41 -25.54 -11.52
N LYS A 3 34.71 -24.25 -11.63
CA LYS A 3 34.23 -23.20 -10.71
C LYS A 3 32.87 -22.72 -11.22
N LYS A 4 31.77 -23.26 -10.68
CA LYS A 4 30.40 -22.87 -11.05
C LYS A 4 30.10 -21.50 -10.47
N LYS A 5 30.28 -20.45 -11.28
CA LYS A 5 29.86 -19.08 -10.98
C LYS A 5 28.33 -19.07 -10.81
N ALA A 6 27.85 -18.87 -9.59
CA ALA A 6 26.47 -18.49 -9.34
C ALA A 6 26.26 -17.08 -9.92
N ARG A 7 25.30 -16.96 -10.84
CA ARG A 7 24.89 -15.69 -11.43
C ARG A 7 24.21 -14.86 -10.33
N SER A 8 24.81 -13.74 -9.97
CA SER A 8 24.18 -12.71 -9.14
C SER A 8 22.96 -12.18 -9.90
N GLY A 9 21.76 -12.49 -9.41
CA GLY A 9 20.54 -11.84 -9.86
C GLY A 9 20.64 -10.35 -9.56
N LYS A 10 20.63 -9.55 -10.62
CA LYS A 10 20.60 -8.09 -10.56
C LYS A 10 19.20 -7.71 -10.07
N LYS A 11 19.07 -7.24 -8.82
CA LYS A 11 17.82 -6.65 -8.32
C LYS A 11 17.47 -5.51 -9.26
N ASP A 12 16.31 -5.59 -9.90
CA ASP A 12 15.72 -4.53 -10.70
C ASP A 12 15.70 -3.22 -9.90
N GLU A 13 16.57 -2.27 -10.26
CA GLU A 13 16.64 -0.92 -9.66
C GLU A 13 15.48 0.01 -10.05
N THR A 14 14.38 -0.55 -10.53
CA THR A 14 13.15 0.18 -10.89
C THR A 14 11.89 -0.59 -10.55
N SER A 15 11.95 -1.52 -9.58
CA SER A 15 10.75 -2.14 -9.04
C SER A 15 10.36 -1.40 -7.76
N ASP A 16 9.23 -0.69 -7.82
CA ASP A 16 8.59 -0.04 -6.68
C ASP A 16 8.64 -0.96 -5.44
N PRO A 17 9.22 -0.53 -4.30
CA PRO A 17 9.49 -1.40 -3.17
C PRO A 17 8.24 -2.18 -2.73
N GLY A 18 8.47 -3.40 -2.26
CA GLY A 18 7.45 -4.16 -1.56
C GLY A 18 7.00 -3.41 -0.30
N PHE A 19 5.84 -3.78 0.26
CA PHE A 19 5.34 -3.14 1.49
C PHE A 19 6.38 -3.20 2.63
N GLU A 20 7.01 -4.36 2.84
CA GLU A 20 8.01 -4.54 3.91
C GLU A 20 9.26 -3.68 3.67
N ASP A 21 9.76 -3.63 2.44
CA ASP A 21 10.92 -2.80 2.08
C ASP A 21 10.60 -1.31 2.26
N ALA A 22 9.44 -0.86 1.81
CA ALA A 22 9.01 0.54 1.94
C ALA A 22 8.80 0.93 3.40
N LEU A 23 8.29 0.03 4.24
CA LEU A 23 8.12 0.25 5.66
C LEU A 23 9.46 0.29 6.40
N ALA A 24 10.40 -0.60 6.06
CA ALA A 24 11.74 -0.59 6.63
C ALA A 24 12.47 0.73 6.31
N GLU A 25 12.44 1.16 5.05
CA GLU A 25 13.04 2.41 4.63
C GLU A 25 12.37 3.62 5.31
N LEU A 26 11.05 3.59 5.50
CA LEU A 26 10.34 4.65 6.22
C LEU A 26 10.79 4.76 7.69
N HIS A 27 11.02 3.62 8.35
CA HIS A 27 11.55 3.60 9.71
C HIS A 27 12.96 4.21 9.79
N ASP A 28 13.82 3.90 8.82
CA ASP A 28 15.16 4.50 8.74
C ASP A 28 15.08 6.01 8.51
N VAL A 29 14.19 6.46 7.61
CA VAL A 29 13.96 7.90 7.38
C VAL A 29 13.50 8.61 8.65
N VAL A 30 12.56 8.03 9.40
CA VAL A 30 12.07 8.62 10.66
C VAL A 30 13.18 8.67 11.69
N ARG A 31 13.95 7.58 11.86
CA ARG A 31 15.07 7.54 12.80
C ARG A 31 16.06 8.67 12.53
N ASP A 32 16.49 8.80 11.27
CA ASP A 32 17.50 9.79 10.90
C ASP A 32 16.98 11.25 11.06
N LEU A 33 15.66 11.47 10.93
CA LEU A 33 15.03 12.77 11.23
C LEU A 33 14.92 13.04 12.74
N GLU A 34 14.67 12.01 13.55
CA GLU A 34 14.57 12.11 15.01
C GLU A 34 15.93 12.34 15.68
N GLU A 35 17.01 11.78 15.11
CA GLU A 35 18.39 12.00 15.56
C GLU A 35 18.81 13.48 15.43
N GLY A 36 18.28 14.19 14.43
CA GLY A 36 18.43 15.65 14.30
C GLY A 36 19.84 16.13 13.93
N GLU A 37 20.73 15.23 13.51
CA GLU A 37 22.11 15.56 13.11
C GLU A 37 22.22 15.98 11.63
N LEU A 38 21.15 15.83 10.85
CA LEU A 38 21.13 16.13 9.43
C LEU A 38 21.10 17.66 9.16
N PRO A 39 21.84 18.15 8.15
CA PRO A 39 21.63 19.48 7.61
C PRO A 39 20.18 19.71 7.15
N LEU A 40 19.74 20.97 7.12
CA LEU A 40 18.36 21.32 6.73
C LEU A 40 17.96 20.76 5.37
N GLU A 41 18.84 20.91 4.37
CA GLU A 41 18.58 20.43 3.01
C GLU A 41 18.40 18.91 2.96
N GLU A 42 19.23 18.16 3.69
CA GLU A 42 19.12 16.71 3.77
C GLU A 42 17.86 16.29 4.54
N SER A 43 17.53 17.00 5.62
CA SER A 43 16.30 16.78 6.39
C SER A 43 15.04 16.94 5.53
N LEU A 44 15.02 17.94 4.64
CA LEU A 44 13.91 18.14 3.70
C LEU A 44 13.81 16.98 2.70
N GLN A 45 14.94 16.54 2.13
CA GLN A 45 14.96 15.40 1.21
C GLN A 45 14.49 14.11 1.89
N ARG A 46 14.93 13.87 3.14
CA ARG A 46 14.46 12.72 3.93
C ARG A 46 12.97 12.81 4.20
N PHE A 47 12.46 13.98 4.56
CA PHE A 47 11.03 14.18 4.79
C PHE A 47 10.20 13.90 3.53
N GLU A 48 10.60 14.43 2.37
CA GLU A 48 9.94 14.15 1.10
C GLU A 48 9.93 12.66 0.77
N ARG A 49 11.07 11.98 0.99
CA ARG A 49 11.17 10.53 0.82
C ARG A 49 10.22 9.78 1.76
N GLY A 50 10.14 10.18 3.02
CA GLY A 50 9.22 9.61 4.01
C GLY A 50 7.75 9.74 3.58
N ILE A 51 7.35 10.89 3.03
CA ILE A 51 6.00 11.10 2.49
C ILE A 51 5.73 10.17 1.30
N ALA A 52 6.71 9.99 0.40
CA ALA A 52 6.58 9.08 -0.73
C ALA A 52 6.41 7.62 -0.26
N LEU A 53 7.23 7.16 0.68
CA LEU A 53 7.16 5.81 1.25
C LEU A 53 5.83 5.56 1.96
N MET A 54 5.33 6.53 2.73
CA MET A 54 4.03 6.44 3.38
C MET A 54 2.88 6.24 2.36
N ARG A 55 2.94 6.93 1.21
CA ARG A 55 1.94 6.75 0.14
C ARG A 55 1.99 5.33 -0.42
N VAL A 56 3.19 4.82 -0.72
CA VAL A 56 3.37 3.43 -1.18
C VAL A 56 2.77 2.44 -0.18
N CYS A 57 3.08 2.58 1.11
CA CYS A 57 2.54 1.70 2.15
C CYS A 57 1.00 1.71 2.17
N ARG A 58 0.38 2.89 2.12
CA ARG A 58 -1.09 3.03 2.08
C ARG A 58 -1.70 2.39 0.84
N GLU A 59 -1.11 2.60 -0.33
CA GLU A 59 -1.59 2.01 -1.58
C GLU A 59 -1.51 0.47 -1.57
N ARG A 60 -0.43 -0.09 -0.99
CA ARG A 60 -0.28 -1.54 -0.84
C ARG A 60 -1.34 -2.12 0.09
N LEU A 61 -1.58 -1.45 1.23
CA LEU A 61 -2.63 -1.85 2.18
C LEU A 61 -4.03 -1.78 1.56
N ALA A 62 -4.35 -0.69 0.87
CA ALA A 62 -5.64 -0.53 0.20
C ALA A 62 -5.90 -1.61 -0.86
N LYS A 63 -4.87 -1.97 -1.65
CA LYS A 63 -4.95 -3.07 -2.61
C LYS A 63 -5.17 -4.41 -1.93
N ALA A 64 -4.51 -4.67 -0.81
CA ALA A 64 -4.68 -5.90 -0.05
C ALA A 64 -6.09 -5.99 0.56
N GLU A 65 -6.59 -4.89 1.12
CA GLU A 65 -7.95 -4.80 1.65
C GLU A 65 -9.00 -5.07 0.56
N GLN A 66 -8.88 -4.43 -0.60
CA GLN A 66 -9.78 -4.66 -1.73
C GLN A 66 -9.79 -6.14 -2.17
N GLN A 67 -8.62 -6.79 -2.18
CA GLN A 67 -8.53 -8.22 -2.50
C GLN A 67 -9.26 -9.08 -1.47
N ILE A 68 -9.13 -8.77 -0.18
CA ILE A 68 -9.86 -9.46 0.90
C ILE A 68 -11.36 -9.29 0.70
N GLN A 69 -11.84 -8.06 0.49
CA GLN A 69 -13.26 -7.77 0.27
C GLN A 69 -13.85 -8.58 -0.89
N MET A 70 -13.14 -8.66 -2.02
CA MET A 70 -13.57 -9.46 -3.17
C MET A 70 -13.62 -10.97 -2.89
N LEU A 71 -12.74 -11.47 -2.02
CA LEU A 71 -12.66 -12.89 -1.67
C LEU A 71 -13.68 -13.29 -0.60
N THR A 72 -13.98 -12.41 0.36
CA THR A 72 -14.87 -12.70 1.49
C THR A 72 -16.30 -12.21 1.30
N GLY A 73 -16.55 -11.31 0.36
CA GLY A 73 -17.85 -10.62 0.23
C GLY A 73 -18.15 -9.72 1.43
N LEU A 74 -17.11 -9.19 2.08
CA LEU A 74 -17.22 -8.27 3.21
C LEU A 74 -16.86 -6.86 2.74
N GLY A 75 -17.54 -5.86 3.28
CA GLY A 75 -17.29 -4.45 3.06
C GLY A 75 -16.12 -3.94 3.92
N PRO A 76 -15.72 -2.67 3.74
CA PRO A 76 -14.59 -2.07 4.46
C PRO A 76 -14.74 -2.04 5.99
N ASP A 77 -15.98 -2.11 6.48
CA ASP A 77 -16.35 -2.18 7.90
C ASP A 77 -16.64 -3.61 8.38
N GLY A 78 -16.44 -4.62 7.53
CA GLY A 78 -16.76 -6.02 7.82
C GLY A 78 -18.25 -6.35 7.69
N ALA A 79 -19.07 -5.47 7.13
CA ALA A 79 -20.46 -5.78 6.80
C ALA A 79 -20.54 -6.72 5.58
N GLU A 80 -21.50 -7.63 5.52
CA GLU A 80 -21.71 -8.43 4.31
C GLU A 80 -22.13 -7.53 3.14
N THR A 81 -21.40 -7.61 2.03
CA THR A 81 -21.79 -6.91 0.80
C THR A 81 -22.77 -7.78 0.04
N ALA A 82 -24.04 -7.36 0.01
CA ALA A 82 -25.04 -7.93 -0.88
C ALA A 82 -25.06 -7.18 -2.22
N PRO A 83 -25.39 -7.87 -3.34
CA PRO A 83 -25.66 -7.18 -4.59
C PRO A 83 -26.79 -6.16 -4.42
N PHE A 84 -26.65 -5.00 -5.07
CA PHE A 84 -27.67 -3.97 -5.06
C PHE A 84 -28.96 -4.51 -5.71
N ASP A 85 -30.03 -4.64 -4.92
CA ASP A 85 -31.35 -5.01 -5.41
C ASP A 85 -32.06 -3.76 -5.96
N ALA A 86 -32.01 -3.62 -7.28
CA ALA A 86 -32.61 -2.50 -8.00
C ALA A 86 -34.15 -2.58 -8.10
N GLU A 87 -34.78 -3.70 -7.74
CA GLU A 87 -36.25 -3.84 -7.78
C GLU A 87 -36.94 -3.23 -6.55
N ALA A 88 -36.22 -3.05 -5.43
CA ALA A 88 -36.79 -2.56 -4.18
C ALA A 88 -37.18 -1.05 -4.19
N THR A 89 -36.72 -0.27 -5.17
CA THR A 89 -36.93 1.18 -5.24
C THR A 89 -38.11 1.64 -6.11
N TRP A 90 -38.79 0.75 -6.83
CA TRP A 90 -40.04 1.07 -7.53
C TRP A 90 -41.19 0.20 -7.03
N ARG A 91 -41.65 0.50 -5.81
CA ARG A 91 -43.02 0.13 -5.43
C ARG A 91 -43.93 1.25 -5.93
N GLY A 92 -44.25 1.19 -7.23
CA GLY A 92 -45.31 2.01 -7.80
C GLY A 92 -46.58 1.79 -6.98
N ASP A 93 -46.95 2.81 -6.22
CA ASP A 93 -48.28 2.98 -5.68
C ASP A 93 -49.23 3.17 -6.88
N GLU A 94 -49.55 2.06 -7.53
CA GLU A 94 -50.68 1.94 -8.43
C GLU A 94 -51.86 1.51 -7.55
N SER A 95 -52.29 2.41 -6.67
CA SER A 95 -53.56 2.27 -5.97
C SER A 95 -54.54 3.27 -6.59
N SER A 96 -55.49 2.68 -7.31
CA SER A 96 -56.60 3.31 -8.01
C SER A 96 -57.45 4.27 -7.18
#